data_AF-A0A942U3A8-F1
#
_entry.id   AF-A0A942U3A8-F1
#
_cell.length_a   1.000
_cell.length_b   1.000
_cell.length_c   1.000
_cell.angle_alpha   90.00
_cell.angle_beta   90.00
_cell.angle_gamma   90.00
#
_symmetry.space_group_name_H-M   'P 1'
#
loop_
_entity.id
_entity.type
_entity.pdbx_description
1 polymer ?
#
loop_
_entity_poly.entity_id
_entity_poly.type
_entity_poly.pdbx_seq_one_letter_code
_entity_poly.pdbx_strand_id
1 'polypeptide(L)'
;MNNMSNRLLSWTGILAGILLIIAHLLNYGSGEYGTVIGNLLVFKAHALLVFTFFGIFAFQAGRNGLLGLLAMISGVLGNIIVTAVVFVEIAQASAGDFSKVFNTPATQPIYTFGPLSFVLGMILLGISIIRGKVLPAYSGYLLLAGTIIFALASVFVNHQSLIEVIGSVFTGIGFIAVGIHALKKVQDASIKTNQTFD
;
A
#
# COMPACT_ATOMS: atom_id res chain seq x y z
N MET A 1 16.58 -8.23 15.78
CA MET A 1 15.61 -7.24 15.26
C MET A 1 14.63 -6.92 16.37
N ASN A 2 14.40 -5.64 16.67
CA ASN A 2 13.64 -5.23 17.85
C ASN A 2 12.14 -5.51 17.68
N ASN A 3 11.50 -6.01 18.74
CA ASN A 3 10.06 -6.32 18.76
C ASN A 3 9.17 -5.15 18.29
N MET A 4 9.64 -3.91 18.44
CA MET A 4 8.95 -2.70 18.00
C MET A 4 8.75 -2.63 16.49
N SER A 5 9.76 -2.96 15.66
CA SER A 5 9.63 -2.86 14.19
C SER A 5 8.66 -3.90 13.64
N ASN A 6 8.64 -5.10 14.25
CA ASN A 6 7.69 -6.15 13.87
C ASN A 6 6.26 -5.75 14.23
N ARG A 7 6.05 -5.21 15.43
CA ARG A 7 4.74 -4.70 15.85
C ARG A 7 4.24 -3.57 14.96
N LEU A 8 5.14 -2.65 14.57
CA LEU A 8 4.81 -1.58 13.64
C LEU A 8 4.32 -2.15 12.31
N LEU A 9 5.10 -3.04 11.68
CA LEU A 9 4.73 -3.71 10.43
C LEU A 9 3.38 -4.45 10.55
N SER A 10 3.16 -5.16 11.66
CA SER A 10 1.91 -5.89 11.88
C SER A 10 0.71 -4.98 11.81
N TRP A 11 0.70 -3.93 12.63
CA TRP A 11 -0.44 -3.05 12.74
C TRP A 11 -0.64 -2.21 11.48
N THR A 12 0.45 -1.64 10.93
CA THR A 12 0.34 -0.78 9.75
C THR A 12 -0.05 -1.59 8.51
N GLY A 13 0.47 -2.81 8.35
CA GLY A 13 0.11 -3.68 7.22
C GLY A 13 -1.34 -4.14 7.26
N ILE A 14 -1.82 -4.57 8.43
CA ILE A 14 -3.22 -5.00 8.61
C ILE A 14 -4.17 -3.82 8.40
N LEU A 15 -3.93 -2.70 9.08
CA LEU A 15 -4.82 -1.54 9.00
C LEU A 15 -4.81 -0.92 7.61
N ALA A 16 -3.63 -0.75 6.97
CA ALA A 16 -3.56 -0.24 5.61
C ALA A 16 -4.34 -1.12 4.63
N GLY A 17 -4.17 -2.44 4.71
CA GLY A 17 -4.87 -3.37 3.81
C GLY A 17 -6.38 -3.36 4.01
N ILE A 18 -6.88 -3.32 5.25
CA ILE A 18 -8.32 -3.20 5.54
C ILE A 18 -8.87 -1.88 5.00
N LEU A 19 -8.17 -0.78 5.29
CA LEU A 19 -8.61 0.55 4.87
C LEU A 19 -8.64 0.69 3.36
N LEU A 20 -7.65 0.16 2.62
CA LEU A 20 -7.68 0.15 1.15
C LEU A 20 -8.95 -0.53 0.61
N ILE A 21 -9.26 -1.73 1.11
CA ILE A 21 -10.41 -2.51 0.64
C ILE A 21 -11.71 -1.76 0.90
N ILE A 22 -11.90 -1.28 2.14
CA ILE A 22 -13.12 -0.56 2.52
C ILE A 22 -13.23 0.75 1.73
N ALA A 23 -12.12 1.47 1.57
CA ALA A 23 -12.10 2.75 0.86
C ALA A 23 -12.57 2.60 -0.60
N HIS A 24 -12.00 1.66 -1.35
CA HIS A 24 -12.37 1.46 -2.75
C HIS A 24 -13.78 0.88 -2.89
N LEU A 25 -14.25 0.05 -1.95
CA LEU A 25 -15.67 -0.37 -1.92
C LEU A 25 -16.62 0.81 -1.70
N LEU A 26 -16.28 1.76 -0.83
CA LEU A 26 -17.09 2.96 -0.61
C LEU A 26 -17.08 3.92 -1.81
N ASN A 27 -16.00 3.93 -2.58
CA ASN A 27 -15.87 4.70 -3.82
C ASN A 27 -16.48 4.00 -5.05
N TYR A 28 -16.95 2.76 -4.90
CA TYR A 28 -17.52 2.03 -6.02
C TYR A 28 -18.84 2.68 -6.48
N GLY A 29 -18.86 3.13 -7.73
CA GLY A 29 -20.03 3.74 -8.36
C GLY A 29 -20.30 5.21 -7.97
N SER A 30 -19.42 5.86 -7.22
CA SER A 30 -19.59 7.26 -6.80
C SER A 30 -19.07 8.30 -7.82
N GLY A 31 -18.72 7.88 -9.04
CA GLY A 31 -18.17 8.74 -10.08
C GLY A 31 -16.64 8.90 -10.01
N GLU A 32 -16.10 9.81 -10.82
CA GLU A 32 -14.65 9.99 -11.06
C GLU A 32 -13.85 10.29 -9.78
N TYR A 33 -14.42 11.05 -8.84
CA TYR A 33 -13.69 11.55 -7.67
C TYR A 33 -13.98 10.79 -6.37
N GLY A 34 -14.71 9.68 -6.42
CA GLY A 34 -15.02 8.94 -5.20
C GLY A 34 -15.98 9.66 -4.25
N THR A 35 -16.05 9.19 -3.01
CA THR A 35 -16.73 9.85 -1.89
C THR A 35 -15.72 10.49 -0.95
N VAL A 36 -16.10 11.55 -0.23
CA VAL A 36 -15.24 12.19 0.79
C VAL A 36 -14.75 11.17 1.82
N ILE A 37 -15.64 10.29 2.30
CA ILE A 37 -15.31 9.28 3.31
C ILE A 37 -14.37 8.23 2.73
N GLY A 38 -14.66 7.70 1.54
CA GLY A 38 -13.81 6.72 0.88
C GLY A 38 -12.40 7.27 0.64
N ASN A 39 -12.27 8.48 0.10
CA ASN A 39 -10.96 9.11 -0.14
C ASN A 39 -10.20 9.40 1.17
N LEU A 40 -10.89 9.76 2.26
CA LEU A 40 -10.26 9.89 3.57
C LEU A 40 -9.68 8.55 4.07
N LEU A 41 -10.36 7.44 3.79
CA LEU A 41 -9.82 6.10 4.10
C LEU A 41 -8.66 5.73 3.19
N VAL A 42 -8.71 6.05 1.88
CA VAL A 42 -7.56 5.89 0.96
C VAL A 42 -6.35 6.66 1.47
N PHE A 43 -6.54 7.92 1.89
CA PHE A 43 -5.50 8.78 2.44
C PHE A 43 -4.85 8.16 3.68
N LYS A 44 -5.67 7.71 4.65
CA LYS A 44 -5.18 7.04 5.86
C LYS A 44 -4.44 5.74 5.52
N ALA A 45 -4.94 4.98 4.57
CA ALA A 45 -4.28 3.75 4.14
C ALA A 45 -2.89 4.04 3.57
N HIS A 46 -2.76 5.01 2.66
CA HIS A 46 -1.47 5.39 2.09
C HIS A 46 -0.52 5.97 3.14
N ALA A 47 -1.02 6.75 4.10
CA ALA A 47 -0.19 7.21 5.22
C ALA A 47 0.40 6.04 6.03
N LEU A 48 -0.39 4.99 6.28
CA LEU A 48 0.08 3.78 6.94
C LEU A 48 1.03 2.94 6.06
N LEU A 49 0.84 2.93 4.74
CA LEU A 49 1.69 2.20 3.82
C LEU A 49 3.16 2.63 3.91
N VAL A 50 3.45 3.91 4.17
CA VAL A 50 4.83 4.38 4.39
C VAL A 50 5.52 3.53 5.46
N PHE A 51 4.89 3.35 6.62
CA PHE A 51 5.42 2.54 7.71
C PHE A 51 5.46 1.05 7.35
N THR A 52 4.49 0.57 6.58
CA THR A 52 4.49 -0.81 6.08
C THR A 52 5.67 -1.08 5.14
N PHE A 53 6.02 -0.17 4.23
CA PHE A 53 7.20 -0.31 3.37
C PHE A 53 8.49 -0.38 4.19
N PHE A 54 8.69 0.55 5.12
CA PHE A 54 9.84 0.51 6.03
C PHE A 54 9.85 -0.76 6.88
N GLY A 55 8.69 -1.16 7.38
CA GLY A 55 8.49 -2.36 8.18
C GLY A 55 8.88 -3.62 7.42
N ILE A 56 8.42 -3.78 6.17
CA ILE A 56 8.77 -4.92 5.30
C ILE A 56 10.27 -4.91 5.02
N PHE A 57 10.83 -3.73 4.70
CA PHE A 57 12.26 -3.63 4.43
C PHE A 57 13.09 -4.05 5.63
N ALA A 58 12.78 -3.52 6.81
CA ALA A 58 13.44 -3.89 8.05
C ALA A 58 13.23 -5.38 8.39
N PHE A 59 12.02 -5.91 8.19
CA PHE A 59 11.67 -7.29 8.53
C PHE A 59 12.41 -8.34 7.69
N GLN A 60 12.67 -8.04 6.43
CA GLN A 60 13.46 -8.91 5.57
C GLN A 60 14.97 -8.77 5.83
N ALA A 61 15.39 -7.73 6.56
CA ALA A 61 16.76 -7.48 6.99
C ALA A 61 17.78 -7.68 5.84
N GLY A 62 18.88 -8.39 6.10
CA GLY A 62 19.93 -8.65 5.11
C GLY A 62 19.52 -9.49 3.89
N ARG A 63 18.31 -10.07 3.86
CA ARG A 63 17.82 -10.85 2.70
C ARG A 63 17.20 -9.99 1.60
N ASN A 64 16.89 -8.74 1.90
CA ASN A 64 16.20 -7.87 0.95
C ASN A 64 17.15 -7.31 -0.13
N GLY A 65 18.43 -7.16 0.20
CA GLY A 65 19.45 -6.63 -0.71
C GLY A 65 19.07 -5.29 -1.35
N LEU A 66 19.66 -5.01 -2.52
CA LEU A 66 19.38 -3.80 -3.29
C LEU A 66 17.92 -3.76 -3.80
N LEU A 67 17.35 -4.91 -4.16
CA LEU A 67 15.98 -4.99 -4.70
C LEU A 67 14.96 -4.47 -3.67
N GLY A 68 15.05 -4.94 -2.43
CA GLY A 68 14.17 -4.50 -1.36
C GLY A 68 14.37 -3.03 -0.99
N LEU A 69 15.60 -2.52 -1.06
CA LEU A 69 15.89 -1.11 -0.84
C LEU A 69 15.24 -0.23 -1.91
N LEU A 70 15.42 -0.60 -3.19
CA LEU A 70 14.80 0.11 -4.31
C LEU A 70 13.27 0.06 -4.21
N ALA A 71 12.69 -1.10 -3.90
CA ALA A 71 11.26 -1.25 -3.67
C ALA A 71 10.73 -0.31 -2.58
N MET A 72 11.44 -0.22 -1.46
CA MET A 72 11.08 0.66 -0.35
C MET A 72 11.15 2.13 -0.77
N ILE A 73 12.25 2.55 -1.42
CA ILE A 73 12.45 3.95 -1.81
C ILE A 73 11.40 4.37 -2.85
N SER A 74 11.25 3.63 -3.94
CA SER A 74 10.27 3.97 -4.98
C SER A 74 8.83 3.86 -4.47
N GLY A 75 8.53 2.84 -3.68
CA GLY A 75 7.22 2.66 -3.04
C GLY A 75 6.86 3.85 -2.13
N VAL A 76 7.77 4.28 -1.26
CA VAL A 76 7.54 5.42 -0.36
C VAL A 76 7.42 6.74 -1.13
N LEU A 77 8.33 7.03 -2.07
CA LEU A 77 8.26 8.27 -2.85
C LEU A 77 6.99 8.35 -3.68
N GLY A 78 6.64 7.27 -4.39
CA GLY A 78 5.39 7.19 -5.13
C GLY A 78 4.18 7.33 -4.22
N ASN A 79 4.18 6.66 -3.06
CA ASN A 79 3.09 6.72 -2.09
C ASN A 79 2.89 8.12 -1.50
N ILE A 80 3.96 8.89 -1.26
CA ILE A 80 3.86 10.30 -0.84
C ILE A 80 3.11 11.11 -1.90
N ILE A 81 3.45 10.92 -3.17
CA ILE A 81 2.79 11.62 -4.27
C ILE A 81 1.32 11.18 -4.38
N VAL A 82 1.03 9.88 -4.34
CA VAL A 82 -0.36 9.38 -4.36
C VAL A 82 -1.16 9.93 -3.17
N THR A 83 -0.57 10.01 -1.98
CA THR A 83 -1.21 10.62 -0.81
C THR A 83 -1.57 12.08 -1.05
N ALA A 84 -0.70 12.84 -1.72
CA ALA A 84 -0.97 14.22 -2.10
C ALA A 84 -2.08 14.34 -3.16
N VAL A 85 -2.12 13.42 -4.13
CA VAL A 85 -3.21 13.34 -5.13
C VAL A 85 -4.55 13.08 -4.43
N VAL A 86 -4.62 12.09 -3.56
CA VAL A 86 -5.84 11.75 -2.81
C VAL A 86 -6.28 12.91 -1.91
N PHE A 87 -5.35 13.68 -1.35
CA PHE A 87 -5.70 14.89 -0.59
C PHE A 87 -6.46 15.91 -1.46
N VAL A 88 -6.03 16.11 -2.72
CA VAL A 88 -6.74 16.96 -3.67
C VAL A 88 -8.09 16.37 -4.05
N GLU A 89 -8.20 15.04 -4.23
CA GLU A 89 -9.48 14.36 -4.49
C GLU A 89 -10.49 14.54 -3.33
N ILE A 90 -10.03 14.54 -2.07
CA ILE A 90 -10.87 14.88 -0.91
C ILE A 90 -11.39 16.32 -1.03
N ALA A 91 -10.54 17.28 -1.38
CA ALA A 91 -10.94 18.67 -1.59
C ALA A 91 -11.96 18.79 -2.73
N GLN A 92 -11.77 18.05 -3.82
CA GLN A 92 -12.71 18.03 -4.95
C GLN A 92 -14.07 17.48 -4.55
N ALA A 93 -14.10 16.36 -3.84
CA ALA A 93 -15.33 15.74 -3.37
C ALA A 93 -16.09 16.59 -2.32
N SER A 94 -15.46 17.60 -1.70
CA SER A 94 -16.04 18.39 -0.61
C SER A 94 -16.34 19.85 -0.93
N ALA A 95 -15.50 20.52 -1.74
CA ALA A 95 -15.50 21.97 -1.86
C ALA A 95 -15.49 22.49 -3.31
N GLY A 96 -15.67 21.63 -4.31
CA GLY A 96 -15.84 22.02 -5.72
C GLY A 96 -14.63 21.68 -6.60
N ASP A 97 -14.52 22.34 -7.77
CA ASP A 97 -13.57 21.95 -8.80
C ASP A 97 -12.12 22.40 -8.51
N PHE A 98 -11.31 21.49 -7.96
CA PHE A 98 -9.85 21.64 -7.83
C PHE A 98 -9.07 20.93 -8.94
N SER A 99 -9.72 20.50 -10.04
CA SER A 99 -9.04 19.78 -11.14
C SER A 99 -7.90 20.58 -11.77
N LYS A 100 -7.99 21.92 -11.71
CA LYS A 100 -6.96 22.84 -12.18
C LYS A 100 -5.61 22.63 -11.49
N VAL A 101 -5.58 22.10 -10.26
CA VAL A 101 -4.34 21.78 -9.55
C VAL A 101 -3.53 20.71 -10.30
N PHE A 102 -4.17 19.77 -11.00
CA PHE A 102 -3.47 18.72 -11.75
C PHE A 102 -3.02 19.16 -13.15
N ASN A 103 -3.60 20.25 -13.67
CA ASN A 103 -3.40 20.69 -15.05
C ASN A 103 -2.37 21.83 -15.19
N THR A 104 -1.60 22.13 -14.13
CA THR A 104 -0.52 23.11 -14.24
C THR A 104 0.76 22.45 -14.76
N PRO A 105 1.60 23.16 -15.54
CA PRO A 105 2.87 22.59 -16.02
C PRO A 105 3.80 22.09 -14.90
N ALA A 106 3.71 22.67 -13.70
CA ALA A 106 4.53 22.29 -12.56
C ALA A 106 4.04 20.98 -11.88
N THR A 107 2.74 20.73 -11.88
CA THR A 107 2.12 19.61 -11.14
C THR A 107 1.76 18.43 -12.02
N GLN A 108 1.53 18.63 -13.32
CA GLN A 108 1.17 17.57 -14.25
C GLN A 108 2.19 16.42 -14.27
N PRO A 109 3.52 16.67 -14.34
CA PRO A 109 4.49 15.57 -14.30
C PRO A 109 4.42 14.77 -12.99
N ILE A 110 4.18 15.43 -11.87
CA ILE A 110 4.06 14.79 -10.55
C ILE A 110 2.83 13.87 -10.54
N TYR A 111 1.70 14.35 -11.04
CA TYR A 111 0.46 13.59 -11.16
C TYR A 111 0.60 12.36 -12.07
N THR A 112 1.36 12.46 -13.16
CA THR A 112 1.57 11.34 -14.10
C THR A 112 2.62 10.34 -13.60
N PHE A 113 3.80 10.81 -13.18
CA PHE A 113 4.92 9.93 -12.83
C PHE A 113 4.86 9.40 -11.39
N GLY A 114 4.17 10.10 -10.49
CA GLY A 114 4.03 9.69 -9.09
C GLY A 114 3.36 8.33 -8.92
N PRO A 115 2.13 8.13 -9.44
CA PRO A 115 1.46 6.84 -9.41
C PRO A 115 2.27 5.73 -10.10
N LEU A 116 2.99 6.03 -11.19
CA LEU A 116 3.87 5.06 -11.84
C LEU A 116 5.05 4.65 -10.95
N SER A 117 5.64 5.59 -10.21
CA SER A 117 6.69 5.31 -9.22
C SER A 117 6.17 4.39 -8.12
N PHE A 118 4.94 4.62 -7.65
CA PHE A 118 4.27 3.76 -6.67
C PHE A 118 4.06 2.34 -7.21
N VAL A 119 3.49 2.21 -8.42
CA VAL A 119 3.29 0.92 -9.10
C VAL A 119 4.61 0.16 -9.24
N LEU A 120 5.67 0.83 -9.68
CA LEU A 120 7.00 0.23 -9.78
C LEU A 120 7.49 -0.25 -8.41
N GLY A 121 7.37 0.57 -7.36
CA GLY A 121 7.75 0.21 -6.01
C GLY A 121 6.99 -1.01 -5.48
N MET A 122 5.69 -1.08 -5.74
CA MET A 122 4.84 -2.21 -5.38
C MET A 122 5.22 -3.49 -6.12
N ILE A 123 5.54 -3.41 -7.41
CA ILE A 123 6.03 -4.55 -8.18
C ILE A 123 7.36 -5.06 -7.60
N LEU A 124 8.32 -4.16 -7.40
CA LEU A 124 9.62 -4.51 -6.82
C LEU A 124 9.45 -5.10 -5.41
N LEU A 125 8.53 -4.57 -4.61
CA LEU A 125 8.22 -5.07 -3.27
C LEU A 125 7.70 -6.50 -3.31
N GLY A 126 6.73 -6.78 -4.19
CA GLY A 126 6.15 -8.12 -4.35
C GLY A 126 7.22 -9.13 -4.77
N ILE A 127 8.07 -8.78 -5.75
CA ILE A 127 9.21 -9.62 -6.16
C ILE A 127 10.19 -9.81 -4.99
N SER A 128 10.48 -8.75 -4.23
CA SER A 128 11.38 -8.82 -3.08
C SER A 128 10.87 -9.77 -2.01
N ILE A 129 9.57 -9.73 -1.69
CA ILE A 129 8.92 -10.66 -0.76
C ILE A 129 9.06 -12.12 -1.21
N ILE A 130 8.77 -12.39 -2.49
CA ILE A 130 8.86 -13.75 -3.07
C ILE A 130 10.30 -14.27 -3.00
N ARG A 131 11.28 -13.44 -3.36
CA ARG A 131 12.70 -13.83 -3.40
C ARG A 131 13.34 -13.91 -2.02
N GLY A 132 12.93 -13.03 -1.09
CA GLY A 132 13.50 -12.96 0.26
C GLY A 132 13.19 -14.19 1.10
N LYS A 133 12.07 -14.87 0.85
CA LYS A 133 11.61 -16.07 1.57
C LYS A 133 11.53 -15.87 3.10
N VAL A 134 11.38 -14.63 3.56
CA VAL A 134 11.21 -14.27 4.97
C VAL A 134 9.73 -14.05 5.29
N LEU A 135 9.02 -13.39 4.39
CA LEU A 135 7.58 -13.20 4.43
C LEU A 135 6.90 -14.25 3.52
N PRO A 136 5.59 -14.49 3.69
CA PRO A 136 4.88 -15.47 2.88
C PRO A 136 4.88 -15.09 1.40
N ALA A 137 5.30 -16.00 0.52
CA ALA A 137 5.40 -15.74 -0.91
C ALA A 137 4.05 -15.38 -1.55
N TYR A 138 2.95 -15.95 -1.05
CA TYR A 138 1.60 -15.63 -1.52
C TYR A 138 1.24 -14.15 -1.31
N SER A 139 1.75 -13.50 -0.26
CA SER A 139 1.58 -12.06 -0.08
C SER A 139 2.22 -11.28 -1.22
N GLY A 140 3.44 -11.66 -1.64
CA GLY A 140 4.10 -11.03 -2.78
C GLY A 140 3.36 -11.23 -4.10
N TYR A 141 2.81 -12.42 -4.34
CA TYR A 141 1.96 -12.67 -5.52
C TYR A 141 0.68 -11.85 -5.51
N LEU A 142 0.01 -11.74 -4.36
CA LEU A 142 -1.19 -10.92 -4.19
C LEU A 142 -0.91 -9.43 -4.42
N LEU A 143 0.20 -8.91 -3.90
CA LEU A 143 0.60 -7.52 -4.14
C LEU A 143 0.92 -7.26 -5.62
N LEU A 144 1.61 -8.19 -6.29
CA LEU A 144 1.89 -8.08 -7.72
C LEU A 144 0.59 -8.09 -8.55
N ALA A 145 -0.25 -9.10 -8.36
CA ALA A 145 -1.50 -9.23 -9.09
C ALA A 145 -2.41 -8.03 -8.83
N GLY A 146 -2.59 -7.65 -7.56
CA GLY A 146 -3.40 -6.51 -7.17
C GLY A 146 -2.92 -5.19 -7.77
N THR A 147 -1.60 -4.94 -7.74
CA THR A 147 -1.02 -3.72 -8.33
C THR A 147 -1.22 -3.67 -9.83
N ILE A 148 -1.01 -4.79 -10.53
CA ILE A 148 -1.20 -4.85 -11.99
C ILE A 148 -2.68 -4.64 -12.33
N ILE A 149 -3.59 -5.35 -11.65
CA ILE A 149 -5.03 -5.20 -11.86
C ILE A 149 -5.43 -3.75 -11.60
N PHE A 150 -5.01 -3.16 -10.48
CA PHE A 150 -5.31 -1.77 -10.15
C PHE A 150 -4.81 -0.80 -11.22
N ALA A 151 -3.56 -0.96 -11.68
CA ALA A 151 -2.98 -0.11 -12.71
C ALA A 151 -3.70 -0.24 -14.07
N LEU A 152 -4.30 -1.39 -14.38
CA LEU A 152 -5.08 -1.57 -15.61
C LEU A 152 -6.37 -0.74 -15.62
N ALA A 153 -6.85 -0.26 -14.47
CA ALA A 153 -8.06 0.55 -14.39
C ALA A 153 -7.98 1.81 -15.27
N SER A 154 -6.79 2.42 -15.38
CA SER A 154 -6.57 3.60 -16.23
C SER A 154 -6.66 3.31 -17.74
N VAL A 155 -6.60 2.04 -18.14
CA VAL A 155 -6.74 1.61 -19.54
C VAL A 155 -8.21 1.32 -19.87
N PHE A 156 -8.98 0.84 -18.89
CA PHE A 156 -10.37 0.41 -19.07
C PHE A 156 -11.34 1.38 -18.40
N VAL A 157 -11.43 2.62 -18.92
CA VAL A 157 -12.21 3.73 -18.34
C VAL A 157 -13.65 3.34 -17.97
N ASN A 158 -14.35 2.57 -18.82
CA ASN A 158 -15.74 2.15 -18.59
C ASN A 158 -15.92 1.20 -17.39
N HIS A 159 -14.84 0.55 -16.93
CA HIS A 159 -14.85 -0.42 -15.82
C HIS A 159 -13.84 -0.04 -14.73
N GLN A 160 -13.36 1.21 -14.74
CA GLN A 160 -12.26 1.66 -13.88
C GLN A 160 -12.53 1.36 -12.40
N SER A 161 -13.69 1.77 -11.87
CA SER A 161 -14.05 1.57 -10.46
C SER A 161 -14.10 0.09 -10.05
N LEU A 162 -14.62 -0.78 -10.90
CA LEU A 162 -14.67 -2.22 -10.64
C LEU A 162 -13.26 -2.82 -10.59
N ILE A 163 -12.41 -2.44 -11.54
CA ILE A 163 -11.04 -2.93 -11.63
C ILE A 163 -10.20 -2.43 -10.44
N GLU A 164 -10.36 -1.17 -10.04
CA GLU A 164 -9.73 -0.62 -8.83
C GLU A 164 -10.15 -1.38 -7.57
N VAL A 165 -11.45 -1.68 -7.41
CA VAL A 165 -11.95 -2.48 -6.28
C VAL A 165 -11.27 -3.84 -6.26
N ILE A 166 -11.27 -4.57 -7.37
CA ILE A 166 -10.63 -5.89 -7.45
C ILE A 166 -9.13 -5.78 -7.13
N GLY A 167 -8.43 -4.83 -7.74
CA GLY A 167 -7.00 -4.59 -7.47
C GLY A 167 -6.71 -4.25 -6.01
N SER A 168 -7.58 -3.45 -5.38
CA SER A 168 -7.48 -3.09 -3.96
C SER A 168 -7.72 -4.28 -3.04
N VAL A 169 -8.60 -5.22 -3.40
CA VAL A 169 -8.84 -6.46 -2.66
C VAL A 169 -7.57 -7.31 -2.63
N PHE A 170 -6.98 -7.57 -3.79
CA PHE A 170 -5.74 -8.34 -3.88
C PHE A 170 -4.59 -7.66 -3.12
N THR A 171 -4.40 -6.36 -3.35
CA THR A 171 -3.35 -5.58 -2.68
C THR A 171 -3.55 -5.53 -1.17
N GLY A 172 -4.78 -5.26 -0.73
CA GLY A 172 -5.14 -5.19 0.69
C GLY A 172 -4.94 -6.52 1.40
N ILE A 173 -5.39 -7.65 0.82
CA ILE A 173 -5.15 -8.98 1.39
C ILE A 173 -3.65 -9.28 1.44
N GLY A 174 -2.88 -8.87 0.42
CA GLY A 174 -1.42 -8.99 0.41
C GLY A 174 -0.78 -8.33 1.62
N PHE A 175 -1.15 -7.07 1.92
CA PHE A 175 -0.66 -6.34 3.10
C PHE A 175 -1.15 -6.91 4.43
N ILE A 176 -2.42 -7.32 4.52
CA ILE A 176 -2.97 -7.97 5.71
C ILE A 176 -2.18 -9.24 6.03
N ALA A 177 -1.92 -10.06 5.02
CA ALA A 177 -1.16 -11.30 5.19
C ALA A 177 0.28 -11.06 5.70
N VAL A 178 0.97 -10.04 5.16
CA VAL A 178 2.28 -9.62 5.67
C VAL A 178 2.19 -9.22 7.15
N GLY A 179 1.20 -8.39 7.51
CA GLY A 179 1.05 -7.91 8.87
C GLY A 179 0.72 -9.02 9.88
N ILE A 180 -0.18 -9.95 9.50
CA ILE A 180 -0.50 -11.14 10.31
C ILE A 180 0.74 -12.01 10.52
N HIS A 181 1.53 -12.24 9.47
CA HIS A 181 2.75 -13.03 9.59
C HIS A 181 3.76 -12.39 10.54
N ALA A 182 3.94 -11.06 10.45
CA ALA A 182 4.78 -10.33 11.38
C ALA A 182 4.28 -10.43 12.83
N LEU A 183 2.95 -10.45 13.03
CA LEU A 183 2.33 -10.50 14.36
C LEU A 183 2.59 -11.86 15.04
N LYS A 184 2.39 -12.95 14.29
CA LYS A 184 2.65 -14.32 14.77
C LYS A 184 4.10 -14.46 15.26
N LYS A 185 5.05 -13.94 14.49
CA LYS A 185 6.48 -13.99 14.87
C LYS A 185 6.79 -13.25 16.17
N VAL A 186 6.08 -12.16 16.48
CA VAL A 186 6.21 -11.45 17.77
C VAL A 186 5.64 -12.27 18.92
N GLN A 187 4.49 -12.91 18.70
CA GLN A 187 3.86 -13.76 19.71
C GLN A 187 4.75 -14.97 20.04
N ASP A 188 5.27 -15.66 19.03
CA ASP A 188 6.17 -16.81 19.21
C ASP A 188 7.44 -16.45 20.00
N ALA A 189 7.99 -15.26 19.75
CA ALA A 189 9.16 -14.77 20.48
C ALA A 189 8.85 -14.53 21.96
N SER A 190 7.67 -13.97 22.27
CA SER A 190 7.26 -13.71 23.66
C SER A 190 7.02 -14.98 24.47
N ILE A 191 6.45 -16.03 23.86
CA ILE A 191 6.20 -17.32 24.52
C ILE A 191 7.53 -17.98 24.91
N LYS A 192 8.51 -17.98 24.01
CA LYS A 192 9.83 -18.57 24.28
C LYS A 192 10.57 -17.87 25.41
N THR A 193 10.45 -16.55 25.52
CA THR A 193 11.06 -15.80 26.63
C THR A 193 10.47 -16.20 27.97
N ASN A 194 9.16 -16.42 28.06
CA ASN A 194 8.53 -16.82 29.33
C ASN A 194 8.93 -18.24 29.76
N GLN A 195 9.09 -19.17 28.81
CA GLN A 195 9.51 -20.55 29.12
C GLN A 195 10.97 -20.69 29.60
N THR A 196 11.82 -19.69 29.39
CA THR A 196 13.22 -19.73 29.86
C THR A 196 13.42 -19.23 31.29
N PHE A 197 12.37 -18.70 31.92
CA PHE A 197 12.40 -18.18 33.29
C PHE A 197 11.60 -19.05 34.28
N ASP A 198 11.04 -20.16 33.81
CA ASP A 198 10.42 -21.23 34.62
C ASP A 198 11.39 -22.42 34.74
#